data_AF-A0A3D2ENF9-F1
#
_entry.id   AF-A0A3D2ENF9-F1
#
_cell.length_a   1.000
_cell.length_b   1.000
_cell.length_c   1.000
_cell.angle_alpha   90.00
_cell.angle_beta   90.00
_cell.angle_gamma   90.00
#
_symmetry.space_group_name_H-M   'P 1'
#
loop_
_entity.id
_entity.type
_entity.pdbx_description
1 polymer ?
#
loop_
_entity_poly.entity_id
_entity_poly.type
_entity_poly.pdbx_seq_one_letter_code
_entity_poly.pdbx_strand_id
1 'polypeptide(L)'
;MAPDIIAIDGGSTDSGPYYLGTGTCKYARASIKREWAMLMRARARLGVPLLIGTAGTCGVDAMVDWMLEITAEIAAEIAADDPAGVGAALRVATLKSSQSPATLAEQFDHGAISALEGAPDLAAADFAGCSHAVALAGAEQIQAALETGADIIIAGRATDTAVIAALPLARGCHPGGAWHGAKIGECGALATDNPGSGAILIEFDAAGFTVQPTGAGVQATPHTVSAHMLYENADPFVLHEPGGHLDVTGARYTALDPRRVRVEGSVWVPTEAYTVKLEGARQAGFQTVSLVMVRDPHYVAHIEDWVGALEAAFHRREASNIAVDFELDFRLMGQDATLGVLETQGLRAGGGGGSSSSSSNSSSSSNNSSS
;
A
#
# COMPACT_ATOMS: atom_id res chain seq x y z
N MET A 1 14.30 2.27 26.04
CA MET A 1 13.78 3.11 24.95
C MET A 1 12.32 2.73 24.77
N ALA A 2 11.40 3.68 24.92
CA ALA A 2 9.96 3.46 24.80
C ALA A 2 9.42 4.42 23.71
N PRO A 3 8.47 3.99 22.88
CA PRO A 3 7.90 4.87 21.87
C PRO A 3 7.08 5.99 22.54
N ASP A 4 6.90 7.09 21.83
CA ASP A 4 6.02 8.20 22.24
C ASP A 4 4.60 8.12 21.64
N ILE A 5 4.44 7.33 20.58
CA ILE A 5 3.20 7.09 19.85
C ILE A 5 3.28 5.73 19.15
N ILE A 6 2.13 5.08 18.96
CA ILE A 6 1.99 3.96 18.04
C ILE A 6 1.20 4.49 16.84
N ALA A 7 1.84 4.56 15.68
CA ALA A 7 1.25 5.03 14.43
C ALA A 7 1.09 3.85 13.45
N ILE A 8 -0.09 3.73 12.85
CA ILE A 8 -0.43 2.69 11.87
C ILE A 8 -0.99 3.39 10.65
N ASP A 9 -0.43 3.10 9.48
CA ASP A 9 -1.11 3.42 8.24
C ASP A 9 -2.02 2.25 7.82
N GLY A 10 -3.27 2.57 7.51
CA GLY A 10 -4.26 1.64 6.99
C GLY A 10 -4.51 1.81 5.49
N GLY A 11 -3.89 2.79 4.84
CA GLY A 11 -4.09 3.16 3.45
C GLY A 11 -3.45 2.20 2.45
N SER A 12 -4.01 2.16 1.24
CA SER A 12 -3.37 1.53 0.07
C SER A 12 -4.17 1.87 -1.18
N THR A 13 -3.47 2.19 -2.26
CA THR A 13 -4.06 2.32 -3.61
C THR A 13 -3.89 1.07 -4.47
N ASP A 14 -3.11 0.08 -4.02
CA ASP A 14 -2.76 -1.14 -4.80
C ASP A 14 -3.97 -1.99 -5.15
N SER A 15 -5.03 -1.84 -4.36
CA SER A 15 -6.28 -2.58 -4.58
C SER A 15 -7.19 -1.90 -5.60
N GLY A 16 -6.71 -0.82 -6.22
CA GLY A 16 -7.46 -0.02 -7.17
C GLY A 16 -8.64 0.73 -6.54
N PRO A 17 -9.55 1.26 -7.36
CA PRO A 17 -10.60 2.17 -6.90
C PRO A 17 -11.78 1.46 -6.22
N TYR A 18 -11.81 0.12 -6.16
CA TYR A 18 -12.98 -0.64 -5.70
C TYR A 18 -13.42 -0.25 -4.30
N TYR A 19 -12.51 -0.30 -3.31
CA TYR A 19 -12.84 -0.05 -1.90
C TYR A 19 -13.23 1.41 -1.62
N LEU A 20 -12.63 2.35 -2.37
CA LEU A 20 -13.08 3.74 -2.34
C LEU A 20 -14.46 3.89 -2.97
N GLY A 21 -14.70 3.26 -4.13
CA GLY A 21 -15.96 3.32 -4.86
C GLY A 21 -17.15 2.68 -4.13
N THR A 22 -16.91 1.64 -3.34
CA THR A 22 -17.95 0.98 -2.52
C THR A 22 -18.03 1.52 -1.09
N GLY A 23 -17.03 2.29 -0.64
CA GLY A 23 -16.94 2.76 0.73
C GLY A 23 -16.82 1.61 1.74
N THR A 24 -16.11 0.55 1.40
CA THR A 24 -15.96 -0.65 2.25
C THR A 24 -14.51 -0.98 2.55
N CYS A 25 -14.25 -1.62 3.69
CA CYS A 25 -12.92 -2.07 4.06
C CYS A 25 -12.44 -3.26 3.22
N LYS A 26 -11.14 -3.25 2.87
CA LYS A 26 -10.44 -4.36 2.21
C LYS A 26 -10.38 -5.62 3.06
N TYR A 27 -10.19 -5.45 4.37
CA TYR A 27 -9.88 -6.52 5.29
C TYR A 27 -11.11 -6.97 6.08
N ALA A 28 -11.12 -8.25 6.47
CA ALA A 28 -12.18 -8.79 7.29
C ALA A 28 -12.22 -8.08 8.65
N ARG A 29 -13.43 -7.66 9.08
CA ARG A 29 -13.66 -7.00 10.37
C ARG A 29 -13.05 -7.75 11.55
N ALA A 30 -13.16 -9.08 11.57
CA ALA A 30 -12.62 -9.91 12.65
C ALA A 30 -11.09 -9.82 12.77
N SER A 31 -10.37 -9.73 11.64
CA SER A 31 -8.91 -9.55 11.64
C SER A 31 -8.53 -8.16 12.16
N ILE A 32 -9.18 -7.11 11.66
CA ILE A 32 -8.96 -5.73 12.12
C ILE A 32 -9.24 -5.62 13.63
N LYS A 33 -10.38 -6.12 14.11
CA LYS A 33 -10.73 -6.10 15.53
C LYS A 33 -9.67 -6.81 16.38
N ARG A 34 -9.22 -8.00 15.97
CA ARG A 34 -8.19 -8.77 16.70
C ARG A 34 -6.89 -7.99 16.82
N GLU A 35 -6.39 -7.43 15.72
CA GLU A 35 -5.12 -6.71 15.68
C GLU A 35 -5.21 -5.36 16.39
N TRP A 36 -6.30 -4.63 16.19
CA TRP A 36 -6.56 -3.38 16.91
C TRP A 36 -6.64 -3.60 18.42
N ALA A 37 -7.24 -4.70 18.88
CA ALA A 37 -7.28 -5.02 20.31
C ALA A 37 -5.90 -5.29 20.91
N MET A 38 -4.94 -5.82 20.13
CA MET A 38 -3.56 -5.96 20.58
C MET A 38 -2.89 -4.58 20.71
N LEU A 39 -3.12 -3.69 19.75
CA LEU A 39 -2.57 -2.33 19.75
C LEU A 39 -3.16 -1.46 20.87
N MET A 40 -4.47 -1.54 21.12
CA MET A 40 -5.13 -0.85 22.24
C MET A 40 -4.56 -1.28 23.61
N ARG A 41 -4.29 -2.58 23.80
CA ARG A 41 -3.63 -3.08 25.02
C ARG A 41 -2.17 -2.61 25.12
N ALA A 42 -1.42 -2.65 24.02
CA ALA A 42 -0.05 -2.15 23.97
C ALA A 42 0.01 -0.65 24.31
N ARG A 43 -0.91 0.13 23.73
CA ARG A 43 -1.11 1.54 24.03
C ARG A 43 -1.36 1.78 25.52
N ALA A 44 -2.31 1.05 26.11
CA ALA A 44 -2.66 1.21 27.53
C ALA A 44 -1.46 0.89 28.44
N ARG A 45 -0.69 -0.15 28.12
CA ARG A 45 0.52 -0.52 28.86
C ARG A 45 1.63 0.54 28.75
N LEU A 46 1.78 1.17 27.60
CA LEU A 46 2.83 2.15 27.33
C LEU A 46 2.45 3.58 27.73
N GLY A 47 1.15 3.89 27.83
CA GLY A 47 0.66 5.23 28.17
C GLY A 47 0.86 6.27 27.04
N VAL A 48 0.80 5.83 25.78
CA VAL A 48 1.05 6.67 24.59
C VAL A 48 -0.22 6.83 23.74
N PRO A 49 -0.31 7.77 22.79
CA PRO A 49 -1.40 7.77 21.82
C PRO A 49 -1.31 6.58 20.85
N LEU A 50 -2.46 6.10 20.39
CA LEU A 50 -2.60 5.15 19.29
C LEU A 50 -3.28 5.85 18.12
N LEU A 51 -2.64 5.83 16.96
CA LEU A 51 -3.09 6.53 15.76
C LEU A 51 -3.23 5.54 14.62
N ILE A 52 -4.36 5.58 13.92
CA ILE A 52 -4.53 4.96 12.61
C ILE A 52 -4.86 6.03 11.56
N GLY A 53 -4.06 6.08 10.50
CA GLY A 53 -4.35 6.83 9.28
C GLY A 53 -5.13 5.99 8.27
N THR A 54 -5.94 6.64 7.42
CA THR A 54 -6.69 6.00 6.33
C THR A 54 -7.48 4.77 6.79
N ALA A 55 -8.44 5.00 7.70
CA ALA A 55 -9.30 3.94 8.22
C ALA A 55 -9.99 3.14 7.08
N GLY A 56 -9.97 1.81 7.20
CA GLY A 56 -10.62 0.91 6.25
C GLY A 56 -10.02 0.90 4.84
N THR A 57 -8.75 1.29 4.67
CA THR A 57 -8.01 1.31 3.39
C THR A 57 -8.41 2.42 2.43
N CYS A 58 -9.70 2.78 2.36
CA CYS A 58 -10.15 3.88 1.50
C CYS A 58 -10.32 5.23 2.22
N GLY A 59 -10.36 5.24 3.56
CA GLY A 59 -10.38 6.48 4.34
C GLY A 59 -11.65 7.32 4.24
N VAL A 60 -12.73 6.79 3.67
CA VAL A 60 -14.03 7.49 3.66
C VAL A 60 -14.58 7.63 5.08
N ASP A 61 -15.44 8.62 5.30
CA ASP A 61 -15.99 8.93 6.62
C ASP A 61 -16.69 7.73 7.27
N ALA A 62 -17.39 6.91 6.49
CA ALA A 62 -18.04 5.68 6.97
C ALA A 62 -17.02 4.65 7.50
N MET A 63 -15.79 4.60 6.98
CA MET A 63 -14.74 3.73 7.51
C MET A 63 -14.14 4.24 8.82
N VAL A 64 -14.12 5.57 9.01
CA VAL A 64 -13.78 6.17 10.31
C VAL A 64 -14.82 5.80 11.36
N ASP A 65 -16.12 5.86 11.02
CA ASP A 65 -17.19 5.45 11.93
C ASP A 65 -17.15 3.96 12.23
N TRP A 66 -16.94 3.13 11.21
CA TRP A 66 -16.76 1.68 11.36
C TRP A 66 -15.59 1.31 12.28
N MET A 67 -14.47 2.02 12.17
CA MET A 67 -13.30 1.80 13.04
C MET A 67 -13.55 2.31 14.47
N LEU A 68 -14.33 3.38 14.63
CA LEU A 68 -14.77 3.86 15.95
C LEU A 68 -15.68 2.82 16.63
N GLU A 69 -16.61 2.21 15.90
CA GLU A 69 -17.45 1.12 16.42
C GLU A 69 -16.63 -0.08 16.90
N ILE A 70 -15.64 -0.51 16.10
CA ILE A 70 -14.69 -1.58 16.49
C ILE A 70 -13.94 -1.18 17.76
N THR A 71 -13.48 0.06 17.84
CA THR A 71 -12.75 0.57 19.00
C THR A 71 -13.62 0.57 20.26
N ALA A 72 -14.88 0.99 20.15
CA ALA A 72 -15.83 0.98 21.25
C ALA A 72 -16.16 -0.45 21.72
N GLU A 73 -16.34 -1.39 20.78
CA GLU A 73 -16.57 -2.81 21.10
C GLU A 73 -15.38 -3.41 21.86
N ILE A 74 -14.16 -3.19 21.38
CA ILE A 74 -12.94 -3.68 22.05
C ILE A 74 -12.79 -3.06 23.44
N ALA A 75 -13.04 -1.76 23.57
CA ALA A 75 -12.96 -1.08 24.86
C ALA A 75 -13.94 -1.68 25.88
N ALA A 76 -15.17 -1.99 25.46
CA ALA A 76 -16.16 -2.65 26.30
C ALA A 76 -15.74 -4.08 26.70
N GLU A 77 -15.16 -4.85 25.77
CA GLU A 77 -14.64 -6.20 26.04
C GLU A 77 -13.48 -6.17 27.04
N ILE A 78 -12.50 -5.27 26.85
CA ILE A 78 -11.37 -5.12 27.77
C ILE A 78 -11.86 -4.73 29.17
N ALA A 79 -12.82 -3.80 29.27
CA ALA A 79 -13.38 -3.39 30.56
C ALA A 79 -14.15 -4.52 31.27
N ALA A 80 -14.75 -5.45 30.53
CA ALA A 80 -15.42 -6.62 31.09
C ALA A 80 -14.43 -7.66 31.62
N ASP A 81 -13.30 -7.87 30.93
CA ASP A 81 -12.27 -8.85 31.29
C ASP A 81 -11.39 -8.40 32.47
N ASP A 82 -11.20 -7.09 32.66
CA ASP A 82 -10.37 -6.52 33.73
C ASP A 82 -11.07 -5.35 34.45
N PRO A 83 -12.06 -5.61 35.32
CA PRO A 83 -12.80 -4.55 36.02
C PRO A 83 -11.93 -3.72 36.99
N ALA A 84 -10.76 -4.22 37.39
CA ALA A 84 -9.81 -3.55 38.27
C ALA A 84 -8.70 -2.81 37.48
N GLY A 85 -8.49 -3.15 36.21
CA GLY A 85 -7.55 -2.53 35.30
C GLY A 85 -8.23 -1.52 34.38
N VAL A 86 -7.92 -0.25 34.60
CA VAL A 86 -8.05 0.84 33.62
C VAL A 86 -9.42 0.87 32.90
N GLY A 87 -10.50 0.95 33.67
CA GLY A 87 -11.75 1.57 33.22
C GLY A 87 -11.59 3.08 33.01
N ALA A 88 -10.52 3.52 32.36
CA ALA A 88 -10.33 4.91 32.00
C ALA A 88 -11.17 5.20 30.77
N ALA A 89 -12.00 6.24 30.83
CA ALA A 89 -12.70 6.74 29.66
C ALA A 89 -11.67 7.08 28.57
N LEU A 90 -11.73 6.36 27.45
CA LEU A 90 -10.89 6.64 26.28
C LEU A 90 -11.39 7.91 25.60
N ARG A 91 -10.50 8.88 25.41
CA ARG A 91 -10.74 10.00 24.50
C ARG A 91 -10.36 9.56 23.10
N VAL A 92 -11.34 9.47 22.22
CA VAL A 92 -11.13 9.12 20.82
C VAL A 92 -11.38 10.36 19.96
N ALA A 93 -10.39 10.77 19.18
CA ALA A 93 -10.55 11.78 18.15
C ALA A 93 -10.79 11.11 16.80
N THR A 94 -11.77 11.61 16.04
CA THR A 94 -12.03 11.17 14.67
C THR A 94 -11.79 12.30 13.70
N LEU A 95 -11.08 12.01 12.61
CA LEU A 95 -10.76 12.97 11.56
C LEU A 95 -11.40 12.50 10.25
N LYS A 96 -12.23 13.35 9.66
CA LYS A 96 -13.04 13.05 8.48
C LYS A 96 -12.42 13.71 7.25
N SER A 97 -12.47 13.02 6.11
CA SER A 97 -11.75 13.43 4.90
C SER A 97 -12.59 13.37 3.63
N SER A 98 -13.81 12.81 3.72
CA SER A 98 -14.70 12.73 2.57
C SER A 98 -15.06 14.12 2.05
N GLN A 99 -15.04 14.25 0.73
CA GLN A 99 -15.38 15.46 0.01
C GLN A 99 -16.71 15.27 -0.71
N SER A 100 -17.51 16.32 -0.77
CA SER A 100 -18.75 16.33 -1.56
C SER A 100 -18.40 16.40 -3.05
N PRO A 101 -18.82 15.42 -3.87
CA PRO A 101 -18.57 15.46 -5.32
C PRO A 101 -19.13 16.73 -5.99
N ALA A 102 -20.28 17.23 -5.52
CA ALA A 102 -20.86 18.47 -6.01
C ALA A 102 -19.99 19.70 -5.66
N THR A 103 -19.42 19.73 -4.45
CA THR A 103 -18.50 20.80 -4.05
C THR A 103 -17.20 20.73 -4.84
N LEU A 104 -16.68 19.53 -5.10
CA LEU A 104 -15.49 19.37 -5.94
C LEU A 104 -15.73 19.86 -7.38
N ALA A 105 -16.90 19.55 -7.98
CA ALA A 105 -17.25 20.08 -9.29
C ALA A 105 -17.26 21.62 -9.32
N GLU A 106 -17.86 22.26 -8.31
CA GLU A 106 -17.85 23.73 -8.18
C GLU A 106 -16.43 24.29 -8.03
N GLN A 107 -15.59 23.67 -7.19
CA GLN A 107 -14.20 24.09 -7.01
C GLN A 107 -13.36 23.91 -8.28
N PHE A 108 -13.63 22.87 -9.07
CA PHE A 108 -13.02 22.66 -10.38
C PHE A 108 -13.41 23.77 -11.36
N ASP A 109 -14.70 24.13 -11.44
CA ASP A 109 -15.19 25.21 -12.29
C ASP A 109 -14.58 26.58 -11.90
N HIS A 110 -14.25 26.77 -10.62
CA HIS A 110 -13.54 27.96 -10.12
C HIS A 110 -12.01 27.90 -10.29
N GLY A 111 -11.47 26.84 -10.89
CA GLY A 111 -10.02 26.69 -11.13
C GLY A 111 -9.21 26.34 -9.87
N ALA A 112 -9.86 25.86 -8.80
CA ALA A 112 -9.20 25.48 -7.55
C ALA A 112 -8.67 24.02 -7.56
N ILE A 113 -9.04 23.23 -8.56
CA ILE A 113 -8.61 21.85 -8.75
C ILE A 113 -7.91 21.73 -10.10
N SER A 114 -6.71 21.16 -10.09
CA SER A 114 -5.94 20.85 -11.30
C SER A 114 -5.72 19.34 -11.42
N ALA A 115 -5.61 18.86 -12.66
CA ALA A 115 -5.22 17.48 -12.93
C ALA A 115 -3.79 17.22 -12.41
N LEU A 116 -3.55 16.01 -11.90
CA LEU A 116 -2.20 15.54 -11.57
C LEU A 116 -1.41 15.26 -12.85
N GLU A 117 -0.09 15.21 -12.74
CA GLU A 117 0.76 14.82 -13.87
C GLU A 117 0.37 13.43 -14.39
N GLY A 118 0.19 13.33 -15.72
CA GLY A 118 -0.23 12.08 -16.38
C GLY A 118 -1.71 11.72 -16.23
N ALA A 119 -2.51 12.52 -15.50
CA ALA A 119 -3.96 12.33 -15.45
C ALA A 119 -4.62 12.72 -16.78
N PRO A 120 -5.72 12.04 -17.17
CA PRO A 120 -6.52 12.47 -18.33
C PRO A 120 -7.17 13.84 -18.10
N ASP A 121 -7.62 14.47 -19.18
CA ASP A 121 -8.40 15.72 -19.09
C ASP A 121 -9.63 15.52 -18.21
N LEU A 122 -9.79 16.41 -17.22
CA LEU A 122 -10.91 16.38 -16.29
C LEU A 122 -12.06 17.27 -16.79
N ALA A 123 -13.29 16.81 -16.58
CA ALA A 123 -14.50 17.59 -16.75
C ALA A 123 -15.31 17.64 -15.44
N ALA A 124 -16.15 18.66 -15.27
CA ALA A 124 -17.04 18.77 -14.11
C ALA A 124 -17.92 17.51 -13.90
N ALA A 125 -18.30 16.83 -14.99
CA ALA A 125 -19.06 15.59 -14.96
C ALA A 125 -18.30 14.41 -14.32
N ASP A 126 -16.96 14.42 -14.34
CA ASP A 126 -16.16 13.36 -13.71
C ASP A 126 -16.29 13.37 -12.20
N PHE A 127 -16.40 14.57 -11.60
CA PHE A 127 -16.65 14.73 -10.17
C PHE A 127 -18.06 14.27 -9.80
N ALA A 128 -19.08 14.76 -10.51
CA ALA A 128 -20.48 14.41 -10.21
C ALA A 128 -20.76 12.89 -10.28
N GLY A 129 -19.99 12.14 -11.08
CA GLY A 129 -20.08 10.69 -11.17
C GLY A 129 -19.41 9.92 -10.02
N CYS A 130 -18.66 10.57 -9.14
CA CYS A 130 -18.00 9.89 -8.03
C CYS A 130 -19.01 9.38 -6.99
N SER A 131 -18.94 8.09 -6.67
CA SER A 131 -19.63 7.50 -5.52
C SER A 131 -19.04 8.04 -4.22
N HIS A 132 -17.72 8.16 -4.17
CA HIS A 132 -16.97 8.71 -3.05
C HIS A 132 -15.76 9.49 -3.55
N ALA A 133 -15.41 10.55 -2.83
CA ALA A 133 -14.19 11.31 -2.99
C ALA A 133 -13.60 11.62 -1.61
N VAL A 134 -12.28 11.65 -1.51
CA VAL A 134 -11.52 11.93 -0.28
C VAL A 134 -10.36 12.87 -0.59
N ALA A 135 -9.98 13.67 0.41
CA ALA A 135 -8.79 14.51 0.38
C ALA A 135 -7.69 13.86 1.21
N LEU A 136 -6.49 13.70 0.65
CA LEU A 136 -5.31 13.20 1.36
C LEU A 136 -4.76 14.34 2.20
N ALA A 137 -5.24 14.40 3.45
CA ALA A 137 -4.86 15.48 4.35
C ALA A 137 -3.47 15.24 4.99
N GLY A 138 -2.79 16.34 5.26
CA GLY A 138 -1.44 16.35 5.85
C GLY A 138 -1.41 16.12 7.36
N ALA A 139 -0.25 16.41 7.94
CA ALA A 139 0.04 16.15 9.35
C ALA A 139 -0.77 17.05 10.31
N GLU A 140 -1.21 18.22 9.86
CA GLU A 140 -1.77 19.29 10.69
C GLU A 140 -3.04 18.87 11.43
N GLN A 141 -3.93 18.13 10.77
CA GLN A 141 -5.15 17.60 11.40
C GLN A 141 -4.84 16.59 12.52
N ILE A 142 -3.77 15.80 12.35
CA ILE A 142 -3.32 14.81 13.34
C ILE A 142 -2.66 15.52 14.52
N GLN A 143 -1.89 16.57 14.26
CA GLN A 143 -1.32 17.44 15.31
C GLN A 143 -2.42 18.08 16.16
N ALA A 144 -3.44 18.65 15.52
CA ALA A 144 -4.60 19.20 16.20
C ALA A 144 -5.32 18.13 17.06
N ALA A 145 -5.43 16.89 16.58
CA ALA A 145 -6.00 15.79 17.34
C ALA A 145 -5.13 15.39 18.56
N LEU A 146 -3.81 15.34 18.39
CA LEU A 146 -2.85 15.05 19.47
C LEU A 146 -2.92 16.10 20.59
N GLU A 147 -3.08 17.38 20.23
CA GLU A 147 -3.22 18.49 21.18
C GLU A 147 -4.45 18.37 22.10
N THR A 148 -5.50 17.67 21.65
CA THR A 148 -6.68 17.42 22.50
C THR A 148 -6.41 16.44 23.65
N GLY A 149 -5.25 15.78 23.65
CA GLY A 149 -4.95 14.70 24.59
C GLY A 149 -5.78 13.44 24.31
N ALA A 150 -6.06 13.18 23.03
CA ALA A 150 -6.71 11.96 22.58
C ALA A 150 -5.85 10.73 22.88
N ASP A 151 -6.48 9.71 23.43
CA ASP A 151 -5.86 8.41 23.68
C ASP A 151 -5.73 7.61 22.38
N ILE A 152 -6.72 7.76 21.50
CA ILE A 152 -6.82 7.11 20.19
C ILE A 152 -7.22 8.15 19.15
N ILE A 153 -6.56 8.15 18.00
CA ILE A 153 -6.90 8.97 16.84
C ILE A 153 -7.23 8.05 15.67
N ILE A 154 -8.41 8.23 15.08
CA ILE A 154 -8.84 7.51 13.87
C ILE A 154 -9.03 8.54 12.77
N ALA A 155 -8.14 8.52 11.77
CA ALA A 155 -8.23 9.40 10.63
C ALA A 155 -8.81 8.71 9.41
N GLY A 156 -9.55 9.47 8.61
CA GLY A 156 -9.87 9.15 7.23
C GLY A 156 -8.62 9.21 6.36
N ARG A 157 -8.77 9.46 5.06
CA ARG A 157 -7.66 9.53 4.13
C ARG A 157 -6.65 10.61 4.55
N ALA A 158 -5.42 10.18 4.75
CA ALA A 158 -4.25 11.01 4.99
C ALA A 158 -3.11 10.47 4.12
N THR A 159 -2.04 11.24 3.94
CA THR A 159 -0.82 10.64 3.39
C THR A 159 -0.17 9.76 4.44
N ASP A 160 0.42 8.65 4.00
CA ASP A 160 0.92 7.59 4.87
C ASP A 160 2.05 8.15 5.76
N THR A 161 2.88 9.05 5.20
CA THR A 161 3.91 9.78 5.94
C THR A 161 3.34 10.78 6.96
N ALA A 162 2.22 11.46 6.69
CA ALA A 162 1.62 12.41 7.63
C ALA A 162 1.24 11.73 8.96
N VAL A 163 0.81 10.46 8.90
CA VAL A 163 0.48 9.64 10.07
C VAL A 163 1.67 9.54 11.03
N ILE A 164 2.88 9.36 10.51
CA ILE A 164 4.09 9.16 11.32
C ILE A 164 4.78 10.49 11.62
N ALA A 165 4.78 11.44 10.67
CA ALA A 165 5.46 12.73 10.79
C ALA A 165 4.77 13.70 11.77
N ALA A 166 3.46 13.53 12.03
CA ALA A 166 2.68 14.48 12.82
C ALA A 166 3.27 14.80 14.20
N LEU A 167 3.54 13.77 15.02
CA LEU A 167 4.09 13.97 16.36
C LEU A 167 5.52 14.56 16.36
N PRO A 168 6.51 14.04 15.60
CA PRO A 168 7.85 14.61 15.60
C PRO A 168 7.85 16.06 15.11
N LEU A 169 7.03 16.41 14.11
CA LEU A 169 6.86 17.79 13.66
C LEU A 169 6.28 18.69 14.77
N ALA A 170 5.23 18.24 15.46
CA ALA A 170 4.61 19.00 16.56
C ALA A 170 5.58 19.24 17.74
N ARG A 171 6.55 18.33 17.92
CA ARG A 171 7.59 18.44 18.96
C ARG A 171 8.84 19.20 18.51
N GLY A 172 8.85 19.74 17.28
CA GLY A 172 9.99 20.52 16.77
C GLY A 172 11.21 19.69 16.37
N CYS A 173 11.03 18.41 16.01
CA CYS A 173 12.09 17.63 15.39
C CYS A 173 12.43 18.17 13.99
N HIS A 174 13.57 17.75 13.44
CA HIS A 174 14.02 18.18 12.12
C HIS A 174 12.95 17.89 11.05
N PRO A 175 12.37 18.89 10.35
CA PRO A 175 11.24 18.65 9.44
C PRO A 175 11.56 17.66 8.31
N GLY A 176 12.71 17.82 7.64
CA GLY A 176 13.15 16.87 6.61
C GLY A 176 13.48 15.48 7.19
N GLY A 177 13.84 15.40 8.48
CA GLY A 177 14.06 14.13 9.16
C GLY A 177 12.74 13.43 9.51
N ALA A 178 11.75 14.21 9.96
CA ALA A 178 10.41 13.73 10.28
C ALA A 178 9.71 13.13 9.06
N TRP A 179 9.64 13.86 7.94
CA TRP A 179 9.04 13.37 6.70
C TRP A 179 9.80 12.18 6.10
N HIS A 180 11.13 12.20 6.11
CA HIS A 180 11.92 11.08 5.59
C HIS A 180 11.77 9.84 6.45
N GLY A 181 11.90 9.95 7.77
CA GLY A 181 11.69 8.81 8.66
C GLY A 181 10.26 8.27 8.58
N ALA A 182 9.27 9.15 8.39
CA ALA A 182 7.90 8.75 8.13
C ALA A 182 7.76 7.95 6.83
N LYS A 183 8.36 8.39 5.72
CA LYS A 183 8.42 7.61 4.48
C LYS A 183 9.05 6.24 4.69
N ILE A 184 10.16 6.15 5.44
CA ILE A 184 10.77 4.86 5.79
C ILE A 184 9.84 3.97 6.64
N GLY A 185 9.00 4.60 7.46
CA GLY A 185 8.16 3.95 8.46
C GLY A 185 6.79 3.47 7.97
N GLU A 186 6.28 4.03 6.89
CA GLU A 186 4.87 3.86 6.48
C GLU A 186 4.52 2.39 6.19
N CYS A 187 5.44 1.64 5.56
CA CYS A 187 5.29 0.21 5.29
C CYS A 187 5.88 -0.71 6.37
N GLY A 188 6.10 -0.20 7.60
CA GLY A 188 6.63 -0.98 8.71
C GLY A 188 8.03 -1.56 8.43
N ALA A 189 8.21 -2.88 8.58
CA ALA A 189 9.51 -3.53 8.41
C ALA A 189 10.00 -3.67 6.96
N LEU A 190 9.32 -3.11 5.96
CA LEU A 190 9.73 -3.22 4.57
C LEU A 190 11.12 -2.62 4.28
N ALA A 191 11.56 -1.62 5.07
CA ALA A 191 12.91 -1.03 5.02
C ALA A 191 14.01 -1.85 5.74
N THR A 192 13.79 -3.14 5.96
CA THR A 192 14.70 -4.05 6.70
C THR A 192 15.07 -5.26 5.85
N ASP A 193 15.99 -6.10 6.34
CA ASP A 193 16.36 -7.37 5.69
C ASP A 193 15.27 -8.46 5.81
N ASN A 194 14.22 -8.23 6.61
CA ASN A 194 13.07 -9.12 6.73
C ASN A 194 11.76 -8.32 6.86
N PRO A 195 11.10 -8.00 5.72
CA PRO A 195 9.83 -7.29 5.69
C PRO A 195 8.70 -7.94 6.50
N GLY A 196 8.70 -9.27 6.65
CA GLY A 196 7.68 -10.00 7.40
C GLY A 196 7.82 -9.91 8.93
N SER A 197 8.82 -9.17 9.43
CA SER A 197 9.10 -9.08 10.86
C SER A 197 8.20 -8.12 11.64
N GLY A 198 7.30 -7.41 10.96
CA GLY A 198 6.27 -6.58 11.57
C GLY A 198 6.65 -5.11 11.68
N ALA A 199 6.80 -4.60 12.90
CA ALA A 199 6.96 -3.17 13.16
C ALA A 199 8.43 -2.73 13.24
N ILE A 200 8.64 -1.43 13.06
CA ILE A 200 9.92 -0.75 13.29
C ILE A 200 9.73 0.35 14.35
N LEU A 201 10.83 0.73 14.99
CA LEU A 201 10.91 1.90 15.85
C LEU A 201 11.71 2.98 15.11
N ILE A 202 11.19 4.20 15.07
CA ILE A 202 11.89 5.35 14.53
C ILE A 202 12.02 6.40 15.63
N GLU A 203 13.25 6.84 15.87
CA GLU A 203 13.57 7.92 16.79
C GLU A 203 13.88 9.18 15.98
N PHE A 204 13.22 10.29 16.29
CA PHE A 204 13.40 11.58 15.62
C PHE A 204 14.08 12.57 16.57
N ASP A 205 14.95 13.43 16.03
CA ASP A 205 15.60 14.49 16.78
C ASP A 205 15.82 15.76 15.95
N ALA A 206 16.62 16.69 16.47
CA ALA A 206 16.89 17.98 15.84
C ALA A 206 17.74 17.91 14.55
N ALA A 207 18.36 16.76 14.24
CA ALA A 207 19.22 16.59 13.07
C ALA A 207 18.69 15.57 12.05
N GLY A 208 17.86 14.62 12.46
CA GLY A 208 17.35 13.58 11.56
C GLY A 208 16.54 12.50 12.28
N PHE A 209 16.76 11.25 11.88
CA PHE A 209 16.10 10.10 12.51
C PHE A 209 17.00 8.86 12.56
N THR A 210 16.68 7.94 13.46
CA THR A 210 17.30 6.61 13.56
C THR A 210 16.21 5.56 13.43
N VAL A 211 16.41 4.58 12.55
CA VAL A 211 15.48 3.45 12.37
C VAL A 211 16.05 2.17 12.98
N GLN A 212 15.20 1.41 13.66
CA GLN A 212 15.51 0.13 14.28
C GLN A 212 14.38 -0.89 14.06
N PRO A 213 14.66 -2.09 13.53
CA PRO A 213 13.69 -3.18 13.48
C PRO A 213 13.34 -3.70 14.88
N THR A 214 12.06 -4.04 15.10
CA THR A 214 11.63 -4.67 16.36
C THR A 214 11.80 -6.19 16.36
N GLY A 215 11.85 -6.82 15.18
CA GLY A 215 12.00 -8.27 15.02
C GLY A 215 13.37 -8.79 15.51
N ALA A 216 13.37 -9.95 16.18
CA ALA A 216 14.59 -10.58 16.66
C ALA A 216 15.47 -11.03 15.49
N GLY A 217 16.76 -10.67 15.52
CA GLY A 217 17.72 -11.02 14.46
C GLY A 217 17.58 -10.19 13.17
N VAL A 218 16.64 -9.26 13.10
CA VAL A 218 16.37 -8.42 11.94
C VAL A 218 17.26 -7.18 11.95
N GLN A 219 17.73 -6.80 10.76
CA GLN A 219 18.68 -5.71 10.55
C GLN A 219 18.10 -4.64 9.63
N ALA A 220 18.32 -3.37 9.99
CA ALA A 220 18.26 -2.27 9.05
C ALA A 220 19.69 -1.96 8.61
N THR A 221 19.90 -1.81 7.29
CA THR A 221 21.19 -1.43 6.72
C THR A 221 21.04 -0.13 5.92
N PRO A 222 22.12 0.63 5.68
CA PRO A 222 22.04 1.81 4.83
C PRO A 222 21.38 1.53 3.48
N HIS A 223 21.60 0.34 2.92
CA HIS A 223 20.96 -0.08 1.67
C HIS A 223 19.45 -0.31 1.82
N THR A 224 19.01 -1.11 2.79
CA THR A 224 17.57 -1.40 2.95
C THR A 224 16.75 -0.14 3.27
N VAL A 225 17.34 0.78 4.04
CA VAL A 225 16.70 2.05 4.40
C VAL A 225 16.66 3.01 3.21
N SER A 226 17.78 3.22 2.50
CA SER A 226 17.79 4.12 1.34
C SER A 226 16.95 3.59 0.16
N ALA A 227 16.92 2.28 -0.05
CA ALA A 227 16.13 1.66 -1.12
C ALA A 227 14.63 1.92 -0.99
N HIS A 228 14.13 2.22 0.22
CA HIS A 228 12.72 2.48 0.43
C HIS A 228 12.24 3.79 -0.22
N MET A 229 13.15 4.72 -0.56
CA MET A 229 12.79 5.90 -1.36
C MET A 229 12.44 5.57 -2.81
N LEU A 230 12.83 4.38 -3.32
CA LEU A 230 12.41 3.86 -4.63
C LEU A 230 11.02 3.21 -4.58
N TYR A 231 10.51 2.92 -3.38
CA TYR A 231 9.27 2.19 -3.21
C TYR A 231 8.07 3.13 -3.30
N GLU A 232 7.14 2.82 -4.21
CA GLU A 232 5.89 3.57 -4.42
C GLU A 232 6.11 5.09 -4.59
N ASN A 233 7.23 5.45 -5.21
CA ASN A 233 7.59 6.84 -5.43
C ASN A 233 8.11 7.03 -6.86
N ALA A 234 7.65 8.10 -7.51
CA ALA A 234 7.99 8.39 -8.91
C ALA A 234 9.42 8.91 -9.07
N ASP A 235 9.91 9.67 -8.07
CA ASP A 235 11.27 10.20 -8.02
C ASP A 235 11.97 9.71 -6.75
N PRO A 236 13.08 8.96 -6.82
CA PRO A 236 13.76 8.47 -5.63
C PRO A 236 14.37 9.56 -4.73
N PHE A 237 14.45 10.81 -5.19
CA PHE A 237 15.00 11.93 -4.42
C PHE A 237 13.94 12.86 -3.85
N VAL A 238 12.74 12.89 -4.44
CA VAL A 238 11.68 13.83 -4.08
C VAL A 238 10.40 13.08 -3.72
N LEU A 239 9.79 13.44 -2.58
CA LEU A 239 8.47 12.96 -2.19
C LEU A 239 7.56 14.15 -1.92
N HIS A 240 6.48 14.25 -2.69
CA HIS A 240 5.48 15.31 -2.54
C HIS A 240 4.46 14.99 -1.46
N GLU A 241 4.19 15.97 -0.61
CA GLU A 241 3.30 15.84 0.53
C GLU A 241 2.46 17.13 0.66
N PRO A 242 1.29 17.09 1.33
CA PRO A 242 0.54 18.31 1.59
C PRO A 242 1.40 19.39 2.26
N GLY A 243 1.48 20.56 1.61
CA GLY A 243 2.25 21.71 2.10
C GLY A 243 3.74 21.75 1.73
N GLY A 244 4.25 20.80 0.94
CA GLY A 244 5.67 20.82 0.56
C GLY A 244 6.15 19.58 -0.20
N HIS A 245 7.46 19.41 -0.20
CA HIS A 245 8.07 18.14 -0.56
C HIS A 245 9.31 17.88 0.28
N LEU A 246 9.59 16.60 0.47
CA LEU A 246 10.83 16.09 1.02
C LEU A 246 11.85 15.95 -0.12
N ASP A 247 13.06 16.47 0.09
CA ASP A 247 14.24 16.26 -0.76
C ASP A 247 15.29 15.46 0.03
N VAL A 248 15.67 14.29 -0.48
CA VAL A 248 16.66 13.39 0.11
C VAL A 248 18.00 13.37 -0.63
N THR A 249 18.23 14.27 -1.59
CA THR A 249 19.48 14.34 -2.37
C THR A 249 20.71 14.49 -1.47
N GLY A 250 20.58 15.25 -0.38
CA GLY A 250 21.63 15.45 0.63
C GLY A 250 21.68 14.40 1.74
N ALA A 251 20.78 13.41 1.73
CA ALA A 251 20.64 12.46 2.82
C ALA A 251 21.82 11.48 2.92
N ARG A 252 22.24 11.20 4.15
CA ARG A 252 23.33 10.28 4.47
C ARG A 252 22.83 9.18 5.39
N TYR A 253 23.11 7.94 5.03
CA TYR A 253 22.69 6.75 5.76
C TYR A 253 23.90 6.10 6.42
N THR A 254 23.96 6.15 7.75
CA THR A 254 25.10 5.65 8.53
C THR A 254 24.65 4.49 9.42
N ALA A 255 25.25 3.32 9.26
CA ALA A 255 25.02 2.22 10.19
C ALA A 255 25.62 2.58 11.56
N LEU A 256 24.80 2.55 12.61
CA LEU A 256 25.26 2.75 13.98
C LEU A 256 25.77 1.45 14.60
N ASP A 257 25.16 0.34 14.20
CA ASP A 257 25.50 -1.04 14.55
C ASP A 257 24.84 -1.98 13.53
N PRO A 258 24.91 -3.32 13.68
CA PRO A 258 24.31 -4.25 12.72
C PRO A 258 22.79 -4.12 12.54
N ARG A 259 22.07 -3.42 13.41
CA ARG A 259 20.59 -3.37 13.39
C ARG A 259 20.02 -1.96 13.21
N ARG A 260 20.80 -0.91 13.42
CA ARG A 260 20.33 0.48 13.43
C ARG A 260 21.01 1.34 12.40
N VAL A 261 20.23 2.20 11.75
CA VAL A 261 20.71 3.17 10.76
C VAL A 261 20.29 4.57 11.18
N ARG A 262 21.27 5.48 11.20
CA ARG A 262 21.08 6.92 11.35
C ARG A 262 20.96 7.57 9.98
N VAL A 263 20.00 8.48 9.84
CA VAL A 263 19.76 9.23 8.60
C VAL A 263 19.67 10.72 8.90
N GLU A 264 20.47 11.50 8.17
CA GLU A 264 20.59 12.96 8.33
C GLU A 264 20.76 13.63 6.97
N GLY A 265 20.43 14.92 6.87
CA GLY A 265 20.66 15.72 5.65
C GLY A 265 19.51 15.76 4.65
N SER A 266 18.36 15.13 4.96
CA SER A 266 17.12 15.35 4.21
C SER A 266 16.52 16.72 4.52
N VAL A 267 15.92 17.36 3.51
CA VAL A 267 15.40 18.73 3.60
C VAL A 267 13.90 18.73 3.33
N TRP A 268 13.14 19.50 4.10
CA TRP A 268 11.75 19.81 3.78
C TRP A 268 11.69 21.16 3.07
N VAL A 269 11.05 21.18 1.90
CA VAL A 269 10.88 22.38 1.08
C VAL A 269 9.38 22.71 1.04
N PRO A 270 8.93 23.75 1.77
CA PRO A 270 7.51 24.11 1.82
C PRO A 270 7.04 24.70 0.49
N THR A 271 5.76 24.50 0.16
CA THR A 271 5.10 25.20 -0.95
C THR A 271 4.47 26.52 -0.49
N GLU A 272 4.36 27.51 -1.39
CA GLU A 272 3.66 28.77 -1.09
C GLU A 272 2.15 28.57 -0.97
N ALA A 273 1.58 27.75 -1.85
CA ALA A 273 0.18 27.35 -1.81
C ALA A 273 0.06 25.95 -1.21
N TYR A 274 -0.83 25.81 -0.21
CA TYR A 274 -1.13 24.51 0.37
C TYR A 274 -2.20 23.81 -0.47
N THR A 275 -1.87 22.62 -0.95
CA THR A 275 -2.78 21.77 -1.72
C THR A 275 -2.79 20.37 -1.17
N VAL A 276 -3.91 19.68 -1.34
CA VAL A 276 -4.06 18.25 -1.02
C VAL A 276 -4.37 17.48 -2.28
N LYS A 277 -3.91 16.23 -2.34
CA LYS A 277 -4.31 15.32 -3.42
C LYS A 277 -5.75 14.87 -3.18
N LEU A 278 -6.55 14.84 -4.25
CA LEU A 278 -7.90 14.30 -4.24
C LEU A 278 -7.90 12.91 -4.88
N GLU A 279 -8.61 11.98 -4.25
CA GLU A 279 -8.91 10.66 -4.82
C GLU A 279 -10.42 10.51 -4.95
N GLY A 280 -10.88 10.08 -6.13
CA GLY A 280 -12.29 9.88 -6.43
C GLY A 280 -12.50 8.55 -7.16
N ALA A 281 -13.62 7.89 -6.86
CA ALA A 281 -14.00 6.65 -7.52
C ALA A 281 -15.45 6.74 -8.02
N ARG A 282 -15.67 6.29 -9.25
CA ARG A 282 -16.99 6.17 -9.88
C ARG A 282 -17.26 4.74 -10.32
N GLN A 283 -18.52 4.34 -10.34
CA GLN A 283 -18.90 3.05 -10.90
C GLN A 283 -18.72 3.07 -12.43
N ALA A 284 -17.80 2.25 -12.94
CA ALA A 284 -17.57 2.10 -14.37
C ALA A 284 -18.39 0.96 -15.01
N GLY A 285 -18.86 0.00 -14.21
CA GLY A 285 -19.60 -1.17 -14.69
C GLY A 285 -19.69 -2.26 -13.64
N PHE A 286 -19.94 -3.48 -14.10
CA PHE A 286 -19.96 -4.69 -13.28
C PHE A 286 -18.93 -5.68 -13.82
N GLN A 287 -18.27 -6.41 -12.92
CA GLN A 287 -17.30 -7.45 -13.28
C GLN A 287 -17.69 -8.77 -12.63
N THR A 288 -17.56 -9.86 -13.39
CA THR A 288 -17.63 -11.23 -12.87
C THR A 288 -16.33 -11.93 -13.19
N VAL A 289 -15.69 -12.52 -12.18
CA VAL A 289 -14.45 -13.31 -12.32
C VAL A 289 -14.78 -14.77 -12.02
N SER A 290 -14.36 -15.68 -12.89
CA SER A 290 -14.48 -17.12 -12.69
C SER A 290 -13.11 -17.79 -12.79
N LEU A 291 -12.78 -18.64 -11.81
CA LEU A 291 -11.54 -19.41 -11.78
C LEU A 291 -11.87 -20.85 -12.18
N VAL A 292 -11.32 -21.31 -13.31
CA VAL A 292 -11.55 -22.66 -13.82
C VAL A 292 -10.24 -23.45 -13.80
N MET A 293 -10.23 -24.58 -13.11
CA MET A 293 -9.09 -25.48 -13.03
C MET A 293 -9.18 -26.57 -14.11
N VAL A 294 -8.19 -26.61 -15.01
CA VAL A 294 -8.08 -27.64 -16.05
C VAL A 294 -6.93 -28.57 -15.72
N ARG A 295 -7.23 -29.87 -15.56
CA ARG A 295 -6.23 -30.89 -15.17
C ARG A 295 -6.04 -32.00 -16.21
N ASP A 296 -7.07 -32.25 -17.01
CA ASP A 296 -7.01 -33.33 -17.99
C ASP A 296 -5.91 -33.06 -19.03
N PRO A 297 -4.98 -34.01 -19.29
CA PRO A 297 -3.82 -33.76 -20.15
C PRO A 297 -4.19 -33.35 -21.58
N HIS A 298 -5.31 -33.85 -22.11
CA HIS A 298 -5.76 -33.47 -23.44
C HIS A 298 -6.21 -32.01 -23.46
N TYR A 299 -7.05 -31.59 -22.52
CA TYR A 299 -7.47 -30.18 -22.44
C TYR A 299 -6.32 -29.24 -22.13
N VAL A 300 -5.36 -29.63 -21.30
CA VAL A 300 -4.16 -28.80 -21.02
C VAL A 300 -3.31 -28.64 -22.29
N ALA A 301 -3.09 -29.70 -23.07
CA ALA A 301 -2.32 -29.62 -24.31
C ALA A 301 -3.02 -28.79 -25.42
N HIS A 302 -4.35 -28.66 -25.32
CA HIS A 302 -5.19 -27.96 -26.29
C HIS A 302 -5.94 -26.76 -25.66
N ILE A 303 -5.33 -26.12 -24.67
CA ILE A 303 -6.04 -25.13 -23.84
C ILE A 303 -6.46 -23.89 -24.63
N GLU A 304 -5.65 -23.44 -25.59
CA GLU A 304 -5.98 -22.32 -26.48
C GLU A 304 -7.20 -22.63 -27.36
N ASP A 305 -7.22 -23.83 -27.97
CA ASP A 305 -8.37 -24.30 -28.76
C ASP A 305 -9.64 -24.37 -27.91
N TRP A 306 -9.51 -24.83 -26.67
CA TRP A 306 -10.62 -24.93 -25.73
C TRP A 306 -11.16 -23.56 -25.30
N VAL A 307 -10.28 -22.59 -25.02
CA VAL A 307 -10.68 -21.20 -24.72
C VAL A 307 -11.37 -20.56 -25.92
N GLY A 308 -10.83 -20.72 -27.13
CA GLY A 308 -11.48 -20.22 -28.34
C GLY A 308 -12.87 -20.85 -28.57
N ALA A 309 -13.01 -22.14 -28.27
CA ALA A 309 -14.31 -22.81 -28.33
C ALA A 309 -15.30 -22.30 -27.27
N LEU A 310 -14.81 -21.97 -26.06
CA LEU A 310 -15.59 -21.42 -24.96
C LEU A 310 -16.09 -20.00 -25.29
N GLU A 311 -15.22 -19.12 -25.78
CA GLU A 311 -15.58 -17.78 -26.24
C GLU A 311 -16.62 -17.83 -27.35
N ALA A 312 -16.39 -18.68 -28.37
CA ALA A 312 -17.34 -18.86 -29.46
C ALA A 312 -18.69 -19.42 -28.97
N ALA A 313 -18.69 -20.32 -27.97
CA ALA A 313 -19.91 -20.84 -27.37
C ALA A 313 -20.68 -19.77 -26.59
N PHE A 314 -19.98 -18.91 -25.86
CA PHE A 314 -20.57 -17.77 -25.17
C PHE A 314 -21.27 -16.84 -26.16
N HIS A 315 -20.58 -16.41 -27.23
CA HIS A 315 -21.17 -15.51 -28.22
C HIS A 315 -22.40 -16.09 -28.92
N ARG A 316 -22.43 -17.41 -29.13
CA ARG A 316 -23.58 -18.08 -29.75
C ARG A 316 -24.80 -18.21 -28.81
N ARG A 317 -24.59 -18.32 -27.50
CA ARG A 317 -25.65 -18.73 -26.55
C ARG A 317 -26.06 -17.63 -25.59
N GLU A 318 -25.10 -16.86 -25.09
CA GLU A 318 -25.30 -15.99 -23.93
C GLU A 318 -25.12 -14.50 -24.24
N ALA A 319 -24.36 -14.14 -25.28
CA ALA A 319 -24.12 -12.72 -25.59
C ALA A 319 -25.42 -11.93 -25.83
N SER A 320 -26.45 -12.54 -26.44
CA SER A 320 -27.76 -11.88 -26.64
C SER A 320 -28.54 -11.67 -25.35
N ASN A 321 -28.16 -12.33 -24.25
CA ASN A 321 -28.79 -12.17 -22.94
C ASN A 321 -28.24 -10.96 -22.17
N ILE A 322 -27.14 -10.36 -22.63
CA ILE A 322 -26.51 -9.19 -22.02
C ILE A 322 -26.89 -7.96 -22.84
N ALA A 323 -27.73 -7.10 -22.27
CA ALA A 323 -28.29 -5.93 -22.95
C ALA A 323 -27.36 -4.69 -22.98
N VAL A 324 -26.15 -4.83 -22.45
CA VAL A 324 -25.14 -3.77 -22.35
C VAL A 324 -23.85 -4.22 -23.03
N ASP A 325 -22.98 -3.27 -23.36
CA ASP A 325 -21.65 -3.59 -23.85
C ASP A 325 -20.88 -4.38 -22.79
N PHE A 326 -20.15 -5.40 -23.23
CA PHE A 326 -19.34 -6.26 -22.38
C PHE A 326 -18.04 -6.64 -23.07
N GLU A 327 -17.05 -6.98 -22.26
CA GLU A 327 -15.76 -7.53 -22.69
C GLU A 327 -15.57 -8.90 -22.03
N LEU A 328 -14.96 -9.84 -22.75
CA LEU A 328 -14.52 -11.12 -22.21
C LEU A 328 -12.99 -11.15 -22.22
N ASP A 329 -12.39 -11.34 -21.06
CA ASP A 329 -10.95 -11.52 -20.91
C ASP A 329 -10.68 -12.95 -20.40
N PHE A 330 -9.96 -13.74 -21.18
CA PHE A 330 -9.54 -15.09 -20.81
C PHE A 330 -8.04 -15.09 -20.52
N ARG A 331 -7.67 -15.44 -19.28
CA ARG A 331 -6.26 -15.51 -18.85
C ARG A 331 -5.84 -16.94 -18.53
N LEU A 332 -4.84 -17.43 -19.25
CA LEU A 332 -4.29 -18.77 -19.08
C LEU A 332 -3.20 -18.78 -18.02
N MET A 333 -3.61 -18.95 -16.75
CA MET A 333 -2.68 -19.03 -15.63
C MET A 333 -1.79 -20.28 -15.74
N GLY A 334 -0.47 -20.08 -15.70
CA GLY A 334 0.52 -21.14 -15.92
C GLY A 334 1.02 -21.23 -17.37
N GLN A 335 0.52 -20.39 -18.27
CA GLN A 335 1.00 -20.27 -19.64
C GLN A 335 1.52 -18.84 -19.95
N ASP A 336 0.65 -17.83 -19.88
CA ASP A 336 0.97 -16.46 -20.31
C ASP A 336 0.11 -15.33 -19.66
N ALA A 337 -0.56 -15.61 -18.54
CA ALA A 337 -1.57 -14.71 -17.96
C ALA A 337 -1.09 -13.31 -17.47
N THR A 338 0.21 -13.09 -17.26
CA THR A 338 0.76 -11.85 -16.68
C THR A 338 1.37 -10.94 -17.75
N LEU A 339 2.25 -11.48 -18.60
CA LEU A 339 2.98 -10.73 -19.63
C LEU A 339 2.66 -11.19 -21.06
N GLY A 340 1.68 -12.07 -21.23
CA GLY A 340 1.33 -12.63 -22.52
C GLY A 340 2.54 -13.31 -23.18
N VAL A 341 2.74 -13.00 -24.45
CA VAL A 341 3.84 -13.55 -25.26
C VAL A 341 5.23 -13.37 -24.65
N LEU A 342 5.45 -12.37 -23.79
CA LEU A 342 6.76 -12.12 -23.16
C LEU A 342 7.15 -13.21 -22.15
N GLU A 343 6.19 -13.94 -21.57
CA GLU A 343 6.49 -15.02 -20.61
C GLU A 343 7.20 -16.21 -21.27
N THR A 344 6.92 -16.45 -22.56
CA THR A 344 7.38 -17.65 -23.27
C THR A 344 8.52 -17.36 -24.26
N GLN A 345 8.92 -16.09 -24.44
CA GLN A 345 10.00 -15.68 -25.35
C GLN A 345 11.36 -16.29 -24.98
N GLY A 346 11.65 -16.52 -23.69
CA GLY A 346 12.89 -17.17 -23.24
C GLY A 346 12.91 -18.70 -23.42
N LEU A 347 11.74 -19.35 -23.44
CA LEU A 347 11.63 -20.82 -23.54
C LEU A 347 11.70 -21.31 -25.00
N ARG A 348 11.26 -20.50 -25.96
CA ARG A 348 11.29 -20.85 -27.40
C ARG A 348 12.66 -20.65 -28.05
N ALA A 349 13.55 -19.84 -27.46
CA ALA A 349 14.90 -19.59 -27.99
C ALA A 349 15.93 -20.69 -27.64
N GLY A 350 15.62 -21.61 -26.71
CA GLY A 350 16.53 -22.69 -26.26
C GLY A 350 16.28 -24.07 -26.90
N GLY A 351 15.28 -24.21 -27.77
CA GLY A 351 14.80 -25.53 -28.26
C GLY A 351 15.24 -25.95 -29.66
N GLY A 352 16.06 -25.17 -30.37
CA GLY A 352 16.42 -25.45 -31.77
C GLY A 352 17.93 -25.41 -32.03
N GLY A 353 18.58 -26.58 -32.09
CA GLY A 353 19.95 -26.67 -32.60
C GLY A 353 20.74 -27.88 -32.13
N GLY A 354 20.35 -29.08 -32.58
CA GLY A 354 21.08 -30.32 -32.30
C GLY A 354 20.98 -31.33 -33.43
N SER A 355 21.21 -30.92 -34.67
CA SER A 355 21.43 -31.85 -35.78
C SER A 355 22.83 -32.47 -35.64
N SER A 356 22.92 -33.64 -35.01
CA SER A 356 24.11 -34.50 -35.12
C SER A 356 24.06 -35.25 -36.44
N SER A 357 24.68 -34.66 -37.47
CA SER A 357 25.08 -35.36 -38.69
C SER A 357 26.07 -36.47 -38.33
N SER A 358 25.66 -37.72 -38.50
CA SER A 358 26.53 -38.89 -38.44
C SER A 358 27.46 -38.91 -39.66
N SER A 359 28.65 -38.32 -39.50
CA SER A 359 29.77 -38.58 -40.39
C SER A 359 30.57 -39.76 -39.85
N SER A 360 30.44 -40.88 -40.53
CA SER A 360 31.29 -42.06 -40.40
C SER A 360 32.76 -41.68 -40.55
N ASN A 361 33.57 -41.95 -39.53
CA ASN A 361 35.01 -42.07 -39.70
C ASN A 361 35.48 -43.38 -39.06
N SER A 362 35.83 -44.31 -39.95
CA SER A 362 36.54 -45.54 -39.66
C SER A 362 37.96 -45.24 -39.22
N SER A 363 38.34 -45.71 -38.04
CA SER A 363 39.75 -45.88 -37.67
C SER A 363 39.87 -47.02 -36.67
N SER A 364 40.28 -48.15 -37.23
CA SER A 364 41.09 -49.25 -36.67
C SER A 364 41.70 -49.03 -35.28
N SER A 365 41.38 -49.96 -34.37
CA SER A 365 42.25 -50.30 -33.24
C SER A 365 42.51 -51.80 -33.24
N SER A 366 43.78 -52.09 -33.41
CA SER A 366 44.48 -53.36 -33.29
C SER A 366 44.13 -54.08 -32.00
N ASN A 367 43.80 -55.38 -32.10
CA ASN A 367 43.95 -56.30 -30.98
C ASN A 367 44.88 -57.44 -31.41
N ASN A 368 45.91 -57.58 -30.59
CA ASN A 368 46.99 -58.55 -30.63
C ASN A 368 46.45 -59.96 -30.33
N SER A 369 46.89 -61.00 -31.06
CA SER A 369 47.45 -62.23 -30.48
C SER A 369 47.49 -63.41 -31.46
N SER A 370 48.72 -63.90 -31.66
CA SER A 370 49.12 -65.33 -31.66
C SER A 370 49.05 -66.15 -32.95
N SER A 371 50.27 -66.61 -33.30
CA SER A 371 50.67 -67.84 -34.00
C SER A 371 50.74 -67.82 -35.52
#